data_AF-A0AAE3L0X0-F1
#
_entry.id   AF-A0AAE3L0X0-F1
#
_cell.length_a   1.000
_cell.length_b   1.000
_cell.length_c   1.000
_cell.angle_alpha   90.00
_cell.angle_beta   90.00
_cell.angle_gamma   90.00
#
_symmetry.space_group_name_H-M   'P 1'
#
loop_
_entity.id
_entity.type
_entity.pdbx_description
1 polymer ?
#
loop_
_entity_poly.entity_id
_entity_poly.type
_entity_poly.pdbx_seq_one_letter_code
_entity_poly.pdbx_strand_id
1 'polypeptide(L)'
;MSRLLKLSLVLVVFLIGLAFHLRNDQFVNFNYYLGSFDLPFSFFMVLALALGAVLGVLACMPLVLTLKRENMKLSKQASLAAREINNLRVIPVKDSH
;
A
#
# COMPACT_ATOMS: atom_id res chain seq x y z
N MET A 1 21.17 6.60 -3.48
CA MET A 1 20.56 7.71 -2.72
C MET A 1 19.23 7.33 -2.05
N SER A 2 18.21 6.84 -2.76
CA SER A 2 16.91 6.47 -2.16
C SER A 2 16.95 5.36 -1.10
N ARG A 3 17.90 4.42 -1.18
CA ARG A 3 18.08 3.36 -0.17
C ARG A 3 18.63 3.89 1.16
N LEU A 4 19.62 4.79 1.12
CA LEU A 4 20.20 5.42 2.31
C LEU A 4 19.20 6.37 2.98
N LEU A 5 18.43 7.13 2.20
CA LEU A 5 17.34 7.97 2.72
C LEU A 5 16.26 7.14 3.41
N LYS A 6 15.83 6.02 2.80
CA LYS A 6 14.88 5.10 3.42
C LYS A 6 15.42 4.49 4.71
N LEU A 7 16.69 4.08 4.73
CA LEU A 7 17.33 3.55 5.94
C LEU A 7 17.40 4.60 7.04
N SER A 8 17.80 5.83 6.71
CA SER A 8 17.85 6.95 7.66
C SER A 8 16.49 7.26 8.23
N LEU A 9 15.43 7.26 7.40
CA LEU A 9 14.06 7.46 7.87
C LEU A 9 13.62 6.36 8.83
N VAL A 10 13.88 5.10 8.48
CA VAL A 10 13.57 3.94 9.35
C VAL A 10 14.32 4.06 10.68
N LEU A 11 15.60 4.43 10.65
CA LEU A 11 16.41 4.61 11.86
C LEU A 11 15.85 5.71 12.76
N VAL A 12 15.49 6.87 12.19
CA VAL A 12 14.90 7.99 12.93
C VAL A 12 13.57 7.59 13.56
N VAL A 13 12.68 6.96 12.79
CA VAL A 13 11.38 6.48 13.30
C VAL A 13 11.58 5.45 14.42
N PHE A 14 12.54 4.53 14.26
CA PHE A 14 12.87 3.54 15.28
C PHE A 14 13.38 4.18 16.58
N LEU A 15 14.32 5.13 16.48
CA LEU A 15 14.86 5.84 17.64
C LEU A 15 13.76 6.63 18.39
N ILE A 16 12.86 7.28 17.65
CA ILE A 16 11.70 7.97 18.24
C ILE A 16 10.79 6.98 18.96
N GLY A 17 10.47 5.84 18.32
CA GLY A 17 9.66 4.79 18.92
C GLY A 17 10.28 4.21 20.21
N LEU A 18 11.59 4.02 20.21
CA LEU A 18 12.33 3.49 21.35
C LEU A 18 12.39 4.49 22.51
N ALA A 19 12.66 5.77 22.22
CA ALA A 19 12.61 6.84 23.21
C ALA A 19 11.21 7.00 23.81
N PHE A 20 10.17 6.90 22.98
CA PHE A 20 8.78 6.93 23.43
C PHE A 20 8.47 5.74 24.36
N HIS A 21 8.88 4.51 24.00
CA HIS A 21 8.67 3.33 24.84
C HIS A 21 9.35 3.46 26.21
N LEU A 22 10.63 3.84 26.24
CA LEU A 22 11.39 3.98 27.49
C LEU A 22 10.81 5.05 28.43
N ARG A 23 10.25 6.13 27.89
CA ARG A 23 9.66 7.20 28.71
C ARG A 23 8.24 6.89 29.16
N ASN A 24 7.52 6.05 28.42
CA ASN A 24 6.11 5.73 28.65
C ASN A 24 5.93 4.26 29.07
N ASP A 25 6.82 3.75 29.93
CA ASP A 25 6.76 2.39 30.48
C ASP A 25 5.70 2.23 31.58
N GLN A 26 4.59 2.96 31.45
CA GLN A 26 3.47 2.86 32.35
C GLN A 26 2.64 1.62 32.01
N PHE A 27 2.37 0.81 33.02
CA PHE A 27 1.43 -0.30 32.91
C PHE A 27 0.00 0.23 32.96
N VAL A 28 -0.82 -0.21 32.02
CA VAL A 28 -2.24 0.12 31.96
C VAL A 28 -3.04 -1.13 32.25
N ASN A 29 -3.92 -1.02 33.24
CA ASN A 29 -4.84 -2.06 33.59
C ASN A 29 -5.98 -2.13 32.57
N PHE A 30 -6.05 -3.24 31.84
CA PHE A 30 -7.08 -3.47 30.84
C PHE A 30 -8.15 -4.39 31.41
N ASN A 31 -9.31 -3.80 31.74
CA ASN A 31 -10.47 -4.51 32.24
C ASN A 31 -11.37 -4.93 31.08
N TYR A 32 -11.52 -6.22 30.88
CA TYR A 32 -12.45 -6.81 29.92
C TYR A 32 -13.54 -7.59 30.66
N TYR A 33 -14.58 -8.01 29.94
CA TYR A 33 -15.79 -8.58 30.55
C TYR A 33 -15.57 -9.79 31.48
N LEU A 34 -14.46 -10.52 31.34
CA LEU A 34 -14.17 -11.75 32.08
C LEU A 34 -12.91 -11.65 32.96
N GLY A 35 -12.30 -10.47 33.10
CA GLY A 35 -11.08 -10.31 33.90
C GLY A 35 -10.34 -9.01 33.65
N SER A 36 -9.13 -8.92 34.18
CA SER A 36 -8.22 -7.80 33.95
C SER A 36 -6.78 -8.29 33.81
N PHE A 37 -6.00 -7.60 32.99
CA PHE A 37 -4.57 -7.83 32.87
C PHE A 37 -3.84 -6.49 32.74
N ASP A 38 -2.57 -6.47 33.14
CA ASP A 38 -1.71 -5.30 33.01
C ASP A 38 -0.77 -5.46 31.83
N LEU A 39 -0.83 -4.53 30.89
CA LEU A 39 0.14 -4.45 29.78
C LEU A 39 0.73 -3.04 29.70
N PRO A 40 1.99 -2.91 29.24
CA PRO A 40 2.59 -1.61 28.98
C PRO A 40 1.75 -0.81 27.97
N PHE A 41 1.56 0.48 28.22
CA PHE A 41 0.81 1.38 27.33
C PHE A 41 1.32 1.35 25.88
N SER A 42 2.63 1.20 25.70
CA SER A 42 3.25 1.09 24.38
C SER A 42 2.71 -0.08 23.55
N PHE A 43 2.28 -1.18 24.19
CA PHE A 43 1.70 -2.32 23.49
C PHE A 43 0.38 -1.94 22.80
N PHE A 44 -0.51 -1.25 23.51
CA PHE A 44 -1.79 -0.78 22.96
C PHE A 44 -1.58 0.20 21.82
N MET A 45 -0.58 1.08 21.90
CA MET A 45 -0.25 2.00 20.81
C MET A 45 0.25 1.28 19.56
N VAL A 46 1.16 0.32 19.72
CA VAL A 46 1.63 -0.50 18.58
C VAL A 46 0.46 -1.27 17.96
N LEU A 47 -0.41 -1.85 18.77
CA LEU A 47 -1.58 -2.56 18.30
C LEU A 47 -2.56 -1.64 17.55
N ALA A 48 -2.84 -0.45 18.10
CA ALA A 48 -3.71 0.53 17.45
C ALA A 48 -3.14 1.01 16.11
N LEU A 49 -1.84 1.28 16.04
CA LEU A 49 -1.16 1.65 14.78
C LEU A 49 -1.17 0.51 13.77
N ALA A 50 -0.92 -0.73 14.20
CA ALA A 50 -0.95 -1.90 13.34
C ALA A 50 -2.36 -2.13 12.78
N LEU A 51 -3.38 -2.07 13.63
CA LEU A 51 -4.78 -2.17 13.20
C LEU A 51 -5.16 -1.04 12.25
N GLY A 52 -4.78 0.20 12.56
CA GLY A 52 -5.01 1.35 11.68
C GLY A 52 -4.34 1.20 10.31
N ALA A 53 -3.12 0.68 10.26
CA ALA A 53 -2.41 0.41 9.00
C ALA A 53 -3.10 -0.69 8.18
N VAL A 54 -3.51 -1.80 8.83
CA VAL A 54 -4.27 -2.88 8.17
C VAL A 54 -5.59 -2.36 7.62
N LEU A 55 -6.35 -1.60 8.43
CA LEU A 55 -7.61 -1.00 8.00
C LEU A 55 -7.40 0.00 6.86
N GLY A 56 -6.34 0.81 6.91
CA GLY A 56 -5.99 1.72 5.82
C GLY A 56 -5.69 1.01 4.51
N VAL A 57 -4.91 -0.08 4.56
CA VAL A 57 -4.64 -0.93 3.39
C VAL A 57 -5.95 -1.52 2.84
N LEU A 58 -6.78 -2.09 3.72
CA LEU A 58 -8.06 -2.67 3.33
C LEU A 58 -9.01 -1.62 2.72
N ALA A 59 -9.02 -0.40 3.25
CA ALA A 59 -9.81 0.70 2.72
C ALA A 59 -9.34 1.16 1.33
N CYS A 60 -8.02 1.17 1.09
CA CYS A 60 -7.46 1.52 -0.22
C CYS A 60 -7.51 0.38 -1.24
N MET A 61 -7.67 -0.87 -0.80
CA MET A 61 -7.59 -2.05 -1.67
C MET A 61 -8.58 -2.02 -2.85
N PRO A 62 -9.87 -1.68 -2.68
CA PRO A 62 -10.82 -1.64 -3.79
C PRO A 62 -10.42 -0.65 -4.88
N LEU A 63 -9.96 0.55 -4.49
CA LEU A 63 -9.52 1.60 -5.40
C LEU A 63 -8.30 1.15 -6.23
N VAL A 64 -7.32 0.49 -5.59
CA VAL A 64 -6.15 -0.02 -6.31
C VAL A 64 -6.54 -1.14 -7.28
N LEU A 65 -7.48 -2.00 -6.90
CA LEU A 65 -7.95 -3.10 -7.76
C LEU A 65 -8.74 -2.60 -8.97
N THR A 66 -9.60 -1.59 -8.81
CA THR A 66 -10.34 -0.99 -9.93
C THR A 66 -9.38 -0.32 -10.92
N LEU A 67 -8.44 0.49 -10.42
CA LEU A 67 -7.42 1.15 -11.25
C LEU A 67 -6.56 0.13 -12.02
N LYS A 68 -6.17 -0.98 -11.38
CA LYS A 68 -5.42 -2.05 -12.07
C LYS A 68 -6.23 -2.69 -13.19
N ARG A 69 -7.51 -2.95 -12.97
CA ARG A 69 -8.41 -3.53 -13.98
C ARG A 69 -8.61 -2.59 -15.16
N GLU A 70 -8.85 -1.31 -14.89
CA GLU A 70 -8.98 -0.28 -15.93
C GLU A 70 -7.71 -0.13 -16.74
N ASN A 71 -6.55 -0.08 -16.08
CA ASN A 71 -5.27 0.02 -16.75
C ASN A 71 -5.01 -1.19 -17.68
N MET A 72 -5.33 -2.41 -17.22
CA MET A 72 -5.23 -3.62 -18.05
C MET A 72 -6.15 -3.56 -19.27
N LYS A 73 -7.39 -3.08 -19.09
CA LYS A 73 -8.36 -2.92 -20.18
C LYS A 73 -7.86 -1.90 -21.22
N LEU A 74 -7.40 -0.73 -20.76
CA LEU A 74 -6.90 0.35 -21.62
C LEU A 74 -5.64 -0.09 -22.38
N SER A 75 -4.70 -0.77 -21.70
CA SER A 75 -3.50 -1.31 -22.32
C SER A 75 -3.83 -2.32 -23.43
N LYS A 76 -4.81 -3.21 -23.19
CA LYS A 76 -5.29 -4.15 -24.21
C LYS A 76 -5.90 -3.41 -25.41
N GLN A 77 -6.76 -2.43 -25.18
CA GLN A 77 -7.37 -1.63 -26.26
C GLN A 77 -6.32 -0.89 -27.09
N ALA A 78 -5.32 -0.26 -26.45
CA ALA A 78 -4.23 0.40 -27.13
C ALA A 78 -3.43 -0.58 -28.01
N SER A 79 -3.14 -1.78 -27.52
CA SER A 79 -2.43 -2.80 -28.31
C SER A 79 -3.23 -3.31 -29.52
N LEU A 80 -4.56 -3.44 -29.40
CA LEU A 80 -5.42 -3.84 -30.51
C LEU A 80 -5.49 -2.76 -31.57
N ALA A 81 -5.71 -1.50 -31.17
CA ALA A 81 -5.71 -0.36 -32.09
C ALA A 81 -4.37 -0.23 -32.85
N ALA A 82 -3.24 -0.43 -32.14
CA ALA A 82 -1.92 -0.42 -32.77
C ALA A 82 -1.76 -1.55 -33.83
N ARG A 83 -2.34 -2.73 -33.58
CA ARG A 83 -2.34 -3.85 -34.53
C ARG A 83 -3.24 -3.58 -35.73
N GLU A 84 -4.41 -2.99 -35.54
CA GLU A 84 -5.31 -2.62 -36.65
C GLU A 84 -4.67 -1.59 -37.57
N ILE A 85 -4.04 -0.55 -37.02
CA ILE A 85 -3.29 0.44 -37.82
C ILE A 85 -2.16 -0.23 -38.59
N ASN A 86 -1.41 -1.15 -37.94
CA ASN A 86 -0.33 -1.86 -38.61
C ASN A 86 -0.88 -2.72 -39.77
N ASN A 87 -1.90 -3.55 -39.51
CA ASN A 87 -2.54 -4.41 -40.51
C ASN A 87 -3.06 -3.60 -41.70
N LEU A 88 -3.73 -2.47 -41.46
CA LEU A 88 -4.23 -1.59 -42.53
C LEU A 88 -3.09 -0.98 -43.36
N ARG A 89 -1.93 -0.72 -42.76
CA ARG A 89 -0.75 -0.18 -43.44
C ARG A 89 -0.04 -1.21 -44.33
N VAL A 90 -0.26 -2.52 -44.11
CA VAL A 90 0.32 -3.60 -44.92
C VAL A 90 -0.59 -4.06 -46.06
N ILE A 91 -1.82 -3.54 -46.16
CA ILE A 91 -2.70 -3.85 -47.30
C ILE A 91 -2.12 -3.13 -48.53
N PRO A 92 -1.63 -3.85 -49.55
CA PRO A 92 -1.15 -3.22 -50.76
C PRO A 92 -2.36 -2.58 -51.46
N VAL A 93 -2.22 -1.31 -51.85
CA VAL A 93 -3.20 -0.62 -52.69
C VAL A 93 -3.32 -1.45 -53.95
N LYS A 94 -4.47 -2.11 -54.13
CA LYS A 94 -4.75 -2.88 -55.32
C LYS A 94 -5.07 -1.87 -56.42
N ASP A 95 -4.02 -1.37 -57.07
CA ASP A 95 -4.14 -0.54 -58.26
C ASP A 95 -4.92 -1.35 -59.29
N SER A 96 -6.16 -0.93 -59.48
CA SER A 96 -7.09 -1.50 -60.44
C SER A 96 -7.01 -0.61 -61.68
N HIS A 97 -6.07 -0.90 -62.57
CA HIS A 97 -6.04 -0.41 -63.94
C HIS A 97 -5.42 -1.45 -64.87
#